data_AF-A0ABD0QUM7-F1
#
_entry.id   AF-A0ABD0QUM7-F1
#
_cell.length_a   1.000
_cell.length_b   1.000
_cell.length_c   1.000
_cell.angle_alpha   90.00
_cell.angle_beta   90.00
_cell.angle_gamma   90.00
#
_symmetry.space_group_name_H-M   'P 1'
#
loop_
_entity.id
_entity.type
_entity.pdbx_description
1 polymer ?
#
loop_
_entity_poly.entity_id
_entity_poly.type
_entity_poly.pdbx_seq_one_letter_code
_entity_poly.pdbx_strand_id
1 'polypeptide(L)'
;SAGSSSAEAIVQPTVQEAFQRQASYGPSSHRAKEINHAIAYCIAKDMIPIYTVAKPGFLKLMKTTVPLYKVPSQKFFSKTELPKMYKSKRGCWQA
;
A
#
# COMPACT_ATOMS: atom_id res chain seq x y z
N SER A 1 16.66 44.46 -26.05
CA SER A 1 17.21 43.26 -25.38
C SER A 1 16.16 42.18 -25.39
N ALA A 2 16.34 41.14 -26.20
CA ALA A 2 15.40 40.02 -26.28
C ALA A 2 15.74 39.00 -25.17
N GLY A 3 14.82 38.82 -24.22
CA GLY A 3 14.89 37.74 -23.23
C GLY A 3 14.34 36.46 -23.84
N SER A 4 15.18 35.45 -23.98
CA SER A 4 14.81 34.11 -24.46
C SER A 4 14.40 33.26 -23.26
N SER A 5 13.10 32.99 -23.10
CA SER A 5 12.57 32.01 -22.14
C SER A 5 12.47 30.66 -22.84
N SER A 6 13.37 29.72 -22.52
CA SER A 6 13.31 28.34 -23.02
C SER A 6 12.10 27.62 -22.41
N ALA A 7 11.15 27.25 -23.26
CA ALA A 7 10.14 26.26 -22.94
C ALA A 7 10.79 24.87 -23.02
N GLU A 8 11.01 24.21 -21.88
CA GLU A 8 11.44 22.82 -21.87
C GLU A 8 10.40 21.93 -22.58
N ALA A 9 10.83 21.25 -23.64
CA ALA A 9 9.99 20.34 -24.38
C ALA A 9 9.65 19.13 -23.50
N ILE A 10 8.36 18.90 -23.28
CA ILE A 10 7.84 17.78 -22.49
C ILE A 10 8.01 16.50 -23.33
N VAL A 11 9.07 15.73 -23.10
CA VAL A 11 9.35 14.49 -23.85
C VAL A 11 8.62 13.31 -23.19
N GLN A 12 7.87 12.54 -23.99
CA GLN A 12 7.23 11.32 -23.53
C GLN A 12 8.31 10.29 -23.15
N PRO A 13 8.32 9.77 -21.91
CA PRO A 13 9.30 8.76 -21.50
C PRO A 13 9.09 7.46 -22.27
N THR A 14 10.16 6.69 -22.45
CA THR A 14 10.05 5.34 -22.99
C THR A 14 9.26 4.45 -22.03
N VAL A 15 8.72 3.34 -22.55
CA VAL A 15 8.01 2.35 -21.74
C VAL A 15 8.88 1.86 -20.57
N GLN A 16 10.17 1.62 -20.81
CA GLN A 16 11.12 1.19 -19.79
C GLN A 16 11.31 2.26 -18.71
N GLU A 17 11.50 3.52 -19.08
CA GLU A 17 11.62 4.63 -18.12
C GLU A 17 10.34 4.84 -17.31
N ALA A 18 9.17 4.67 -17.93
CA ALA A 18 7.88 4.75 -17.25
C ALA A 18 7.76 3.68 -16.15
N PHE A 19 8.20 2.44 -16.42
CA PHE A 19 8.23 1.38 -15.42
C PHE A 19 9.27 1.64 -14.32
N GLN A 20 10.44 2.19 -14.66
CA GLN A 20 11.45 2.58 -13.67
C GLN A 20 11.00 3.73 -12.76
N ARG A 21 10.14 4.62 -13.27
CA ARG A 21 9.57 5.76 -12.53
C ARG A 21 8.32 5.40 -11.74
N GLN A 22 7.87 4.15 -11.70
CA GLN A 22 6.67 3.79 -10.95
C GLN A 22 6.83 4.11 -9.46
N ALA A 23 6.07 5.10 -9.01
CA ALA A 23 6.01 5.47 -7.61
C ALA A 23 5.38 4.35 -6.78
N SER A 24 5.82 4.23 -5.52
CA SER A 24 5.14 3.39 -4.54
C SER A 24 3.67 3.80 -4.43
N TYR A 25 2.80 2.84 -4.11
CA TYR A 25 1.39 3.14 -3.94
C TYR A 25 1.18 4.20 -2.86
N GLY A 26 0.55 5.31 -3.26
CA GLY A 26 0.20 6.38 -2.33
C GLY A 26 -0.79 5.91 -1.26
N PRO A 27 -0.89 6.62 -0.14
CA PRO A 27 -1.76 6.26 0.99
C PRO A 27 -3.25 6.20 0.62
N SER A 28 -3.67 6.95 -0.41
CA SER A 28 -5.04 6.94 -0.92
C SER A 28 -5.31 5.89 -2.00
N SER A 29 -4.27 5.18 -2.47
CA SER A 29 -4.36 4.17 -3.53
C SER A 29 -5.38 3.10 -3.18
N HIS A 30 -6.30 2.81 -4.12
CA HIS A 30 -7.26 1.74 -3.97
C HIS A 30 -6.54 0.40 -3.75
N ARG A 31 -5.49 0.14 -4.54
CA ARG A 31 -4.70 -1.09 -4.45
C ARG A 31 -4.01 -1.24 -3.08
N ALA A 32 -3.47 -0.16 -2.52
CA ALA A 32 -2.87 -0.21 -1.19
C ALA A 32 -3.89 -0.55 -0.11
N LYS A 33 -5.12 -0.02 -0.22
CA LYS A 33 -6.22 -0.33 0.72
C LYS A 33 -6.66 -1.78 0.62
N GLU A 34 -6.75 -2.35 -0.58
CA GLU A 34 -7.03 -3.77 -0.79
C GLU A 34 -5.98 -4.66 -0.10
N ILE A 35 -4.70 -4.35 -0.28
CA ILE A 35 -3.60 -5.11 0.32
C ILE A 35 -3.62 -4.98 1.85
N ASN A 36 -3.84 -3.77 2.38
CA ASN A 36 -4.01 -3.56 3.83
C ASN A 36 -5.12 -4.46 4.38
N HIS A 37 -6.26 -4.52 3.70
CA HIS A 37 -7.39 -5.34 4.10
C HIS A 37 -7.07 -6.83 4.05
N ALA A 38 -6.41 -7.31 2.99
CA ALA A 38 -5.99 -8.70 2.87
C ALA A 38 -5.00 -9.12 3.97
N ILE A 39 -4.04 -8.26 4.32
CA ILE A 39 -3.11 -8.51 5.43
C ILE A 39 -3.86 -8.56 6.76
N ALA A 40 -4.78 -7.61 7.01
CA ALA A 40 -5.60 -7.62 8.22
C ALA A 40 -6.49 -8.88 8.32
N TYR A 41 -7.04 -9.33 7.19
CA TYR A 41 -7.79 -10.58 7.12
C TYR A 41 -6.92 -11.78 7.49
N CYS A 42 -5.73 -11.92 6.92
CA CYS A 42 -4.79 -13.00 7.26
C CYS A 42 -4.44 -12.97 8.76
N ILE A 43 -4.13 -11.79 9.31
CA ILE A 43 -3.87 -11.61 10.75
C ILE A 43 -5.02 -12.14 11.61
N ALA A 44 -6.24 -11.71 11.31
CA ALA A 44 -7.40 -12.08 12.11
C ALA A 44 -7.86 -13.53 11.88
N LYS A 45 -7.78 -14.02 10.64
CA LYS A 45 -8.30 -15.33 10.25
C LYS A 45 -7.37 -16.46 10.70
N ASP A 46 -6.07 -16.25 10.57
CA ASP A 46 -5.04 -17.25 10.88
C ASP A 46 -4.44 -17.05 12.28
N MET A 47 -4.95 -16.09 13.05
CA MET A 47 -4.50 -15.75 14.40
C MET A 47 -3.00 -15.49 14.51
N ILE A 48 -2.38 -14.98 13.44
CA ILE A 48 -0.95 -14.67 13.45
C ILE A 48 -0.71 -13.37 14.24
N PRO A 49 0.44 -13.24 14.92
CA PRO A 49 0.73 -12.01 15.67
C PRO A 49 0.77 -10.78 14.75
N ILE A 50 0.17 -9.66 15.16
CA ILE A 50 0.19 -8.42 14.38
C ILE A 50 1.64 -7.96 14.09
N TYR A 51 2.57 -8.26 15.00
CA TYR A 51 4.00 -7.95 14.83
C TYR A 51 4.64 -8.64 13.60
N THR A 52 3.99 -9.67 13.02
CA THR A 52 4.42 -10.34 11.79
C THR A 52 4.65 -9.36 10.64
N VAL A 53 3.87 -8.28 10.53
CA VAL A 53 4.01 -7.29 9.46
C VAL A 53 5.37 -6.56 9.47
N ALA A 54 6.05 -6.55 10.62
CA ALA A 54 7.38 -5.96 10.79
C ALA A 54 8.52 -6.99 10.70
N LYS A 55 8.20 -8.29 10.55
CA LYS A 55 9.21 -9.35 10.49
C LYS A 55 9.92 -9.35 9.11
N PRO A 56 11.24 -9.62 9.08
CA PRO A 56 12.01 -9.56 7.85
C PRO A 56 11.52 -10.54 6.77
N GLY A 57 11.08 -11.74 7.16
CA GLY A 57 10.52 -12.71 6.22
C GLY A 57 9.24 -12.20 5.53
N PHE A 58 8.33 -11.59 6.30
CA PHE A 58 7.11 -11.00 5.75
C PHE A 58 7.42 -9.81 4.83
N LEU A 59 8.34 -8.93 5.24
CA LEU A 59 8.76 -7.81 4.40
C LEU A 59 9.41 -8.27 3.09
N LYS A 60 10.22 -9.34 3.13
CA LYS A 60 10.81 -9.96 1.92
C LYS A 60 9.73 -10.54 1.01
N LEU A 61 8.73 -11.22 1.57
CA LEU A 61 7.58 -11.74 0.83
C LEU A 61 6.86 -10.58 0.10
N MET A 62 6.46 -9.55 0.83
CA MET A 62 5.74 -8.40 0.27
C MET A 62 6.55 -7.65 -0.79
N LYS A 63 7.85 -7.46 -0.59
CA LYS A 63 8.73 -6.82 -1.58
C LYS A 63 8.82 -7.64 -2.88
N THR A 64 8.72 -8.97 -2.78
CA THR A 64 8.81 -9.88 -3.93
C THR A 64 7.49 -9.96 -4.69
N THR A 65 6.36 -10.01 -3.98
CA THR A 65 5.03 -10.17 -4.58
C THR A 65 4.41 -8.84 -5.02
N VAL A 66 4.60 -7.76 -4.27
CA VAL A 66 4.04 -6.44 -4.54
C VAL A 66 5.08 -5.34 -4.27
N PRO A 67 6.08 -5.16 -5.16
CA PRO A 67 7.25 -4.30 -4.89
C PRO A 67 6.92 -2.83 -4.67
N LEU A 68 5.82 -2.33 -5.25
CA LEU A 68 5.38 -0.94 -5.11
C LEU A 68 4.61 -0.68 -3.81
N TYR A 69 4.27 -1.70 -3.04
CA TYR A 69 3.51 -1.57 -1.80
C TYR A 69 4.44 -1.39 -0.60
N LYS A 70 4.20 -0.32 0.17
CA LYS A 70 4.88 -0.09 1.44
C LYS A 70 4.02 -0.62 2.58
N VAL A 71 4.49 -1.67 3.24
CA VAL A 71 3.80 -2.29 4.38
C VAL A 71 3.61 -1.27 5.51
N PRO A 72 2.38 -1.00 5.97
CA PRO A 72 2.13 -0.13 7.12
C PRO A 72 2.69 -0.71 8.43
N SER A 73 2.85 0.17 9.42
CA SER A 73 3.31 -0.25 10.75
C SER A 73 2.31 -1.18 11.45
N GLN A 74 2.80 -2.01 12.38
CA GLN A 74 1.95 -2.80 13.27
C GLN A 74 0.88 -1.94 13.98
N LYS A 75 1.24 -0.70 14.39
CA LYS A 75 0.32 0.23 15.04
C LYS A 75 -0.87 0.59 14.14
N PHE A 76 -0.65 0.73 12.84
CA PHE A 76 -1.72 0.98 11.88
C PHE A 76 -2.69 -0.21 11.82
N PHE A 77 -2.19 -1.44 11.73
CA PHE A 77 -3.05 -2.62 11.72
C PHE A 77 -3.85 -2.76 13.02
N SER A 78 -3.20 -2.59 14.18
CA SER A 78 -3.83 -2.70 15.50
C SER A 78 -4.87 -1.60 15.76
N LYS A 79 -4.58 -0.34 15.40
CA LYS A 79 -5.43 0.82 15.76
C LYS A 79 -6.42 1.22 14.67
N THR A 80 -6.22 0.78 13.43
CA THR A 80 -7.00 1.25 12.28
C THR A 80 -7.64 0.11 11.51
N GLU A 81 -6.84 -0.74 10.85
CA GLU A 81 -7.39 -1.68 9.86
C GLU A 81 -8.18 -2.83 10.52
N LEU A 82 -7.66 -3.44 11.60
CA LEU A 82 -8.35 -4.52 12.31
C LEU A 82 -9.64 -4.04 13.00
N PRO A 83 -9.65 -2.92 13.75
CA PRO A 83 -10.89 -2.37 14.30
C PRO A 83 -11.93 -2.03 13.22
N LYS A 84 -11.49 -1.50 12.07
CA LYS A 84 -12.38 -1.22 10.93
C LYS A 84 -13.00 -2.50 10.36
N MET A 85 -12.21 -3.55 10.15
CA MET A 85 -12.70 -4.84 9.68
C MET A 85 -13.71 -5.47 10.66
N TYR A 86 -13.41 -5.41 11.97
CA TYR A 86 -14.31 -5.91 13.01
C TYR A 86 -15.65 -5.16 13.04
N LYS A 87 -15.63 -3.83 12.96
CA LYS A 87 -16.86 -3.01 12.90
C LYS A 87 -17.71 -3.33 11.67
N SER A 88 -17.08 -3.49 10.50
CA SER A 88 -17.78 -3.85 9.26
C SER A 88 -18.51 -5.20 9.39
N LYS A 89 -17.85 -6.23 9.94
CA LYS A 89 -18.43 -7.56 10.17
C LYS A 89 -19.54 -7.60 11.24
N ARG A 90 -19.50 -6.69 12.22
CA ARG A 90 -20.56 -6.57 13.24
C ARG A 90 -21.76 -5.74 12.78
N GLY A 91 -21.57 -4.79 11.86
CA GLY A 91 -22.65 -3.95 11.34
C GLY A 91 -23.66 -4.71 10.46
N CYS A 92 -23.28 -5.86 9.90
CA CYS A 92 -24.15 -6.72 9.10
C CYS A 92 -24.95 -7.75 9.90
N TRP A 93 -24.79 -7.83 11.23
CA TRP A 93 -25.62 -8.63 12.14
C TRP A 93 -26.68 -7.81 12.88
N GLN A 94 -26.94 -6.58 12.42
CA GLN A 94 -27.99 -5.70 12.96
C GLN A 94 -28.84 -5.05 11.87
N ALA A 95 -28.88 -5.63 10.67
CA ALA A 95 -29.75 -5.22 9.57
C ALA A 95 -30.70 -6.36 9.21
#